data_AF-M6FJ11-F1
#
_entry.id   AF-M6FJ11-F1
#
_cell.length_a   1.000
_cell.length_b   1.000
_cell.length_c   1.000
_cell.angle_alpha   90.00
_cell.angle_beta   90.00
_cell.angle_gamma   90.00
#
_symmetry.space_group_name_H-M   'P 1'
#
loop_
_entity.id
_entity.type
_entity.pdbx_description
1 polymer ?
#
loop_
_entity_poly.entity_id
_entity_poly.type
_entity_poly.pdbx_seq_one_letter_code
_entity_poly.pdbx_strand_id
1 'polypeptide(L)'
;MIDWDLCNTLNRSLKRRIHELYLNNIRDGIKLAQNKFYDPVLSILFMKKKSYRDLKFSVEEYLCILNNLIINYFKDQKIQDYFAFSEIEKQLIFSLSDARIDICRFDGYISSKNGSLKILEHNADSPAGTFFTSIINDTYKKHVEDQLDTALNIEDLPIDSKFCFINALLHAYSLRGKVKKPNFLILQVNGKSNKESNELASYLNLNGYVSWVADPSELEFNDQVSYKGNIVDLIWNKINIDMWRMEFQNEPPWITKLIEAIRKGKVCHVNPFSARYIVENKLSLSILHEEFYQKYLNQEERSIINSLLPWAAKFEKKKIVNYSGKWQEMEKLVKDNQNLWVVKKHYDIRGEGVFIGQFLSKMEWDDIVKEAFENGYLLQEYIKPLVFPTLKDDSIVERELNFSLDCFMFNGKLQGFGSKVSAHHKVNIFQGGAKMAVLVRGENDS
;
A
#
# COMPACT_ATOMS: atom_id res chain seq x y z
N MET A 1 14.09 6.04 14.58
CA MET A 1 13.77 5.96 13.14
C MET A 1 13.82 7.33 12.46
N ILE A 2 13.04 8.29 12.95
CA ILE A 2 12.98 9.66 12.41
C ILE A 2 14.10 10.53 12.97
N ASP A 3 14.62 11.43 12.14
CA ASP A 3 15.53 12.52 12.53
C ASP A 3 14.72 13.74 12.97
N TRP A 4 14.22 13.68 14.21
CA TRP A 4 13.37 14.73 14.78
C TRP A 4 14.07 16.08 14.87
N ASP A 5 15.38 16.10 15.11
CA ASP A 5 16.14 17.35 15.22
C ASP A 5 16.17 18.08 13.88
N LEU A 6 16.42 17.35 12.79
CA LEU A 6 16.38 17.93 11.44
C LEU A 6 14.96 18.35 11.05
N CYS A 7 13.95 17.49 11.29
CA CYS A 7 12.55 17.81 11.00
C CYS A 7 12.11 19.11 11.69
N ASN A 8 12.40 19.23 12.99
CA ASN A 8 12.04 20.39 13.79
C ASN A 8 12.81 21.65 13.38
N THR A 9 14.10 21.51 13.06
CA THR A 9 14.93 22.63 12.58
C THR A 9 14.42 23.16 11.25
N LEU A 10 14.09 22.27 10.32
CA LEU A 10 13.54 22.66 9.02
C LEU A 10 12.16 23.31 9.18
N ASN A 11 11.26 22.72 9.96
CA ASN A 11 9.94 23.32 10.23
C ASN A 11 10.07 24.75 10.80
N ARG A 12 11.03 25.00 11.70
CA ARG A 12 11.30 26.35 12.22
C ARG A 12 11.87 27.29 11.16
N SER A 13 12.75 26.80 10.28
CA SER A 13 13.32 27.60 9.18
C SER A 13 12.26 27.97 8.15
N LEU A 14 11.48 26.99 7.69
CA LEU A 14 10.36 27.18 6.77
C LEU A 14 9.34 28.15 7.36
N LYS A 15 8.97 28.00 8.64
CA LYS A 15 8.10 28.95 9.36
C LYS A 15 8.56 30.41 9.27
N ARG A 16 9.87 30.67 9.21
CA ARG A 16 10.43 32.03 9.09
C ARG A 16 10.45 32.56 7.65
N ARG A 17 10.45 31.68 6.64
CA ARG A 17 10.70 32.02 5.23
C ARG A 17 9.52 31.78 4.28
N ILE A 18 8.43 31.14 4.72
CA ILE A 18 7.23 30.88 3.89
C ILE A 18 6.60 32.21 3.41
N HIS A 19 6.47 32.35 2.08
CA HIS A 19 5.79 33.47 1.40
C HIS A 19 4.56 32.97 0.60
N GLU A 20 3.57 33.82 0.32
CA GLU A 20 2.32 33.41 -0.35
C GLU A 20 2.53 32.86 -1.78
N LEU A 21 3.37 33.51 -2.61
CA LEU A 21 3.74 33.00 -3.95
C LEU A 21 4.39 31.61 -3.89
N TYR A 22 5.10 31.35 -2.80
CA TYR A 22 5.78 30.08 -2.57
C TYR A 22 4.77 29.00 -2.22
N LEU A 23 3.81 29.24 -1.32
CA LEU A 23 2.69 28.31 -1.07
C LEU A 23 1.98 27.91 -2.37
N ASN A 24 1.82 28.86 -3.31
CA ASN A 24 1.20 28.59 -4.60
C ASN A 24 2.02 27.64 -5.49
N ASN A 25 3.35 27.77 -5.55
CA ASN A 25 4.21 26.86 -6.33
C ASN A 25 4.21 25.41 -5.80
N ILE A 26 4.24 25.23 -4.47
CA ILE A 26 4.17 23.89 -3.85
C ILE A 26 2.79 23.31 -4.08
N ARG A 27 1.75 24.13 -3.89
CA ARG A 27 0.37 23.75 -4.21
C ARG A 27 0.27 23.33 -5.67
N ASP A 28 0.89 24.03 -6.62
CA ASP A 28 0.82 23.70 -8.05
C ASP A 28 1.58 22.42 -8.42
N GLY A 29 2.78 22.21 -7.88
CA GLY A 29 3.51 20.93 -8.04
C GLY A 29 2.77 19.73 -7.43
N ILE A 30 2.13 19.91 -6.27
CA ILE A 30 1.36 18.86 -5.59
C ILE A 30 -0.02 18.67 -6.22
N LYS A 31 -0.65 19.73 -6.74
CA LYS A 31 -1.88 19.66 -7.54
C LYS A 31 -1.68 18.77 -8.75
N LEU A 32 -0.51 18.79 -9.39
CA LEU A 32 -0.16 17.85 -10.46
C LEU A 32 -0.21 16.39 -9.97
N ALA A 33 0.29 16.12 -8.76
CA ALA A 33 0.40 14.76 -8.23
C ALA A 33 -0.83 14.21 -7.45
N GLN A 34 -2.03 14.79 -7.54
CA GLN A 34 -3.20 14.34 -6.75
C GLN A 34 -4.54 14.37 -7.51
N ASN A 35 -5.42 13.40 -7.20
CA ASN A 35 -6.78 13.25 -7.77
C ASN A 35 -7.85 14.12 -7.07
N LYS A 36 -7.61 14.48 -5.82
CA LYS A 36 -8.43 15.39 -5.01
C LYS A 36 -7.49 16.39 -4.37
N PHE A 37 -7.90 17.65 -4.30
CA PHE A 37 -7.12 18.70 -3.66
C PHE A 37 -7.05 18.43 -2.16
N TYR A 38 -5.84 18.18 -1.65
CA TYR A 38 -5.55 18.23 -0.22
C TYR A 38 -4.59 19.37 0.02
N ASP A 39 -4.80 20.10 1.11
CA ASP A 39 -3.88 21.16 1.54
C ASP A 39 -2.48 20.53 1.68
N PRO A 40 -1.47 21.02 0.94
CA PRO A 40 -0.14 20.44 1.03
C PRO A 40 0.42 20.71 2.41
N VAL A 41 1.03 19.70 3.01
CA VAL A 41 1.75 19.84 4.26
C VAL A 41 3.21 20.10 3.94
N LEU A 42 3.65 21.33 4.22
CA LEU A 42 5.01 21.80 3.89
C LEU A 42 6.10 21.04 4.64
N SER A 43 5.75 20.39 5.73
CA SER A 43 6.69 19.66 6.55
C SER A 43 7.15 18.38 5.85
N ILE A 44 8.41 18.00 6.11
CA ILE A 44 9.07 16.85 5.48
C ILE A 44 9.53 15.90 6.58
N LEU A 45 9.33 14.61 6.35
CA LEU A 45 9.79 13.58 7.25
C LEU A 45 11.19 13.13 6.85
N PHE A 46 12.17 13.36 7.72
CA PHE A 46 13.53 12.84 7.53
C PHE A 46 13.71 11.53 8.27
N MET A 47 14.09 10.48 7.55
CA MET A 47 14.50 9.21 8.11
C MET A 47 16.01 9.15 8.25
N LYS A 48 16.50 8.56 9.35
CA LYS A 48 17.93 8.30 9.55
C LYS A 48 18.40 7.17 8.62
N LYS A 49 19.53 7.33 7.92
CA LYS A 49 20.13 6.30 7.05
C LYS A 49 20.29 4.93 7.73
N LYS A 50 20.77 4.92 8.98
CA LYS A 50 20.84 3.67 9.79
C LYS A 50 19.48 3.00 9.90
N SER A 51 18.43 3.75 10.22
CA SER A 51 17.07 3.18 10.33
C SER A 51 16.51 2.71 8.98
N TYR A 52 16.87 3.37 7.87
CA TYR A 52 16.55 2.86 6.53
C TYR A 52 17.23 1.50 6.28
N ARG A 53 18.54 1.39 6.57
CA ARG A 53 19.31 0.14 6.42
C ARG A 53 18.73 -0.99 7.28
N ASP A 54 18.45 -0.71 8.55
CA ASP A 54 17.91 -1.69 9.50
C ASP A 54 16.52 -2.19 9.06
N LEU A 55 15.66 -1.29 8.56
CA LEU A 55 14.31 -1.64 8.12
C LEU A 55 14.29 -2.41 6.81
N LYS A 56 15.20 -2.08 5.87
CA LYS A 56 15.25 -2.64 4.52
C LYS A 56 15.21 -4.17 4.51
N PHE A 57 16.06 -4.81 5.30
CA PHE A 57 16.12 -6.27 5.38
C PHE A 57 14.78 -6.85 5.84
N SER A 58 14.24 -6.39 6.97
CA SER A 58 13.02 -6.95 7.54
C SER A 58 11.80 -6.80 6.62
N VAL A 59 11.66 -5.67 5.91
CA VAL A 59 10.52 -5.48 4.99
C VAL A 59 10.68 -6.25 3.68
N GLU A 60 11.91 -6.42 3.18
CA GLU A 60 12.18 -7.27 2.00
C GLU A 60 11.89 -8.74 2.32
N GLU A 61 12.37 -9.26 3.45
CA GLU A 61 12.06 -10.62 3.91
C GLU A 61 10.57 -10.80 4.21
N TYR A 62 9.90 -9.78 4.75
CA TYR A 62 8.46 -9.85 4.94
C TYR A 62 7.70 -10.00 3.62
N LEU A 63 8.16 -9.36 2.54
CA LEU A 63 7.59 -9.60 1.21
C LEU A 63 7.88 -11.01 0.70
N CYS A 64 9.03 -11.61 1.03
CA CYS A 64 9.32 -13.02 0.74
C CYS A 64 8.31 -13.94 1.44
N ILE A 65 7.98 -13.68 2.71
CA ILE A 65 6.96 -14.44 3.47
C ILE A 65 5.59 -14.36 2.76
N LEU A 66 5.20 -13.18 2.28
CA LEU A 66 3.93 -13.02 1.54
C LEU A 66 3.93 -13.74 0.18
N ASN A 67 5.07 -13.80 -0.51
CA ASN A 67 5.20 -14.65 -1.70
C ASN A 67 5.09 -16.14 -1.35
N ASN A 68 5.68 -16.57 -0.23
CA ASN A 68 5.53 -17.94 0.27
C ASN A 68 4.07 -18.25 0.64
N LEU A 69 3.31 -17.28 1.16
CA LEU A 69 1.87 -17.42 1.37
C LEU A 69 1.12 -17.71 0.06
N ILE A 70 1.44 -17.03 -1.03
CA ILE A 70 0.85 -17.33 -2.35
C ILE A 70 1.22 -18.76 -2.79
N ILE A 71 2.49 -19.14 -2.68
CA ILE A 71 2.96 -20.49 -3.04
C ILE A 71 2.24 -21.58 -2.22
N ASN A 72 2.09 -21.35 -0.92
CA ASN A 72 1.44 -22.30 -0.02
C ASN A 72 -0.07 -22.37 -0.24
N TYR A 73 -0.72 -21.24 -0.60
CA TYR A 73 -2.13 -21.21 -0.98
C TYR A 73 -2.42 -22.17 -2.15
N PHE A 74 -1.54 -22.20 -3.16
CA PHE A 74 -1.69 -23.12 -4.30
C PHE A 74 -1.56 -24.61 -3.93
N LYS A 75 -1.05 -24.95 -2.73
CA LYS A 75 -0.70 -26.32 -2.33
C LYS A 75 -1.50 -26.87 -1.16
N ASP A 76 -2.06 -26.02 -0.30
CA ASP A 76 -2.72 -26.43 0.96
C ASP A 76 -4.18 -25.97 1.00
N GLN A 77 -5.11 -26.93 0.98
CA GLN A 77 -6.55 -26.68 1.05
C GLN A 77 -6.94 -25.89 2.30
N LYS A 78 -6.27 -26.10 3.44
CA LYS A 78 -6.58 -25.39 4.69
C LYS A 78 -6.29 -23.89 4.58
N ILE A 79 -5.26 -23.51 3.80
CA ILE A 79 -4.99 -22.10 3.50
C ILE A 79 -6.10 -21.55 2.58
N GLN A 80 -6.54 -22.31 1.58
CA GLN A 80 -7.62 -21.88 0.69
C GLN A 80 -8.94 -21.66 1.44
N ASP A 81 -9.30 -22.58 2.32
CA ASP A 81 -10.50 -22.53 3.15
C ASP A 81 -10.46 -21.34 4.13
N TYR A 82 -9.26 -20.95 4.57
CA TYR A 82 -9.09 -19.79 5.46
C TYR A 82 -9.57 -18.48 4.81
N PHE A 83 -9.33 -18.30 3.51
CA PHE A 83 -9.76 -17.12 2.77
C PHE A 83 -11.18 -17.24 2.19
N ALA A 84 -11.64 -18.47 1.93
CA ALA A 84 -13.00 -18.78 1.46
C ALA A 84 -13.43 -18.02 0.18
N PHE A 85 -12.52 -17.89 -0.80
CA PHE A 85 -12.80 -17.23 -2.08
C PHE A 85 -13.88 -17.96 -2.89
N SER A 86 -14.63 -17.20 -3.68
CA SER A 86 -15.59 -17.74 -4.64
C SER A 86 -14.91 -18.46 -5.81
N GLU A 87 -15.67 -19.17 -6.63
CA GLU A 87 -15.10 -19.93 -7.75
C GLU A 87 -14.44 -19.02 -8.79
N ILE A 88 -15.06 -17.89 -9.15
CA ILE A 88 -14.47 -16.93 -10.09
C ILE A 88 -13.20 -16.28 -9.53
N GLU A 89 -13.17 -15.98 -8.22
CA GLU A 89 -11.98 -15.45 -7.55
C GLU A 89 -10.84 -16.48 -7.58
N LYS A 90 -11.14 -17.77 -7.36
CA LYS A 90 -10.18 -18.86 -7.54
C LYS A 90 -9.68 -18.92 -8.98
N GLN A 91 -10.55 -18.89 -9.98
CA GLN A 91 -10.12 -18.92 -11.38
C GLN A 91 -9.18 -17.75 -11.76
N LEU A 92 -9.42 -16.56 -11.21
CA LEU A 92 -8.54 -15.41 -11.34
C LEU A 92 -7.20 -15.66 -10.66
N ILE A 93 -7.19 -16.09 -9.39
CA ILE A 93 -5.95 -16.40 -8.65
C ILE A 93 -5.10 -17.44 -9.41
N PHE A 94 -5.74 -18.49 -9.91
CA PHE A 94 -5.10 -19.56 -10.68
C PHE A 94 -4.85 -19.22 -12.16
N SER A 95 -5.12 -17.98 -12.61
CA SER A 95 -4.75 -17.57 -13.97
C SER A 95 -3.24 -17.52 -14.17
N LEU A 96 -2.48 -17.37 -13.08
CA LEU A 96 -1.01 -17.41 -13.07
C LEU A 96 -0.52 -18.11 -11.80
N SER A 97 -0.07 -19.36 -11.92
CA SER A 97 0.28 -20.23 -10.78
C SER A 97 1.70 -20.04 -10.24
N ASP A 98 2.62 -19.53 -11.05
CA ASP A 98 3.98 -19.09 -10.67
C ASP A 98 4.01 -17.60 -10.29
N ALA A 99 2.87 -17.06 -9.89
CA ALA A 99 2.69 -15.66 -9.55
C ALA A 99 3.53 -15.22 -8.35
N ARG A 100 4.02 -13.98 -8.46
CA ARG A 100 4.74 -13.26 -7.40
C ARG A 100 4.22 -11.84 -7.27
N ILE A 101 4.46 -11.22 -6.12
CA ILE A 101 4.09 -9.84 -5.86
C ILE A 101 5.15 -8.92 -6.53
N ASP A 102 4.79 -8.30 -7.64
CA ASP A 102 5.71 -7.41 -8.38
C ASP A 102 5.69 -5.99 -7.82
N ILE A 103 4.51 -5.46 -7.49
CA ILE A 103 4.33 -4.08 -6.99
C ILE A 103 3.49 -4.13 -5.71
N CYS A 104 4.02 -3.63 -4.60
CA CYS A 104 3.29 -3.56 -3.34
C CYS A 104 3.64 -2.30 -2.57
N ARG A 105 2.72 -1.83 -1.73
CA ARG A 105 2.99 -0.81 -0.72
C ARG A 105 2.53 -1.32 0.65
N PHE A 106 3.43 -1.37 1.62
CA PHE A 106 3.07 -1.67 3.00
C PHE A 106 2.75 -0.37 3.72
N ASP A 107 1.53 -0.23 4.22
CA ASP A 107 1.13 0.96 4.97
C ASP A 107 1.27 0.65 6.46
N GLY A 108 1.99 1.51 7.17
CA GLY A 108 2.29 1.29 8.57
C GLY A 108 2.33 2.55 9.40
N TYR A 109 2.35 2.36 10.72
CA TYR A 109 2.56 3.42 11.70
C TYR A 109 3.88 3.23 12.42
N ILE A 110 4.51 4.34 12.79
CA ILE A 110 5.55 4.31 13.80
C ILE A 110 4.86 4.30 15.16
N SER A 111 5.03 3.22 15.91
CA SER A 111 4.38 3.04 17.20
C SER A 111 4.91 4.07 18.20
N SER A 112 4.00 4.80 18.85
CA SER A 112 4.35 5.74 19.93
C SER A 112 4.92 5.04 21.17
N LYS A 113 4.72 3.74 21.32
CA LYS A 113 5.21 2.95 22.47
C LYS A 113 6.72 2.75 22.46
N ASN A 114 7.31 2.52 21.29
CA ASN A 114 8.70 2.08 21.16
C ASN A 114 9.41 2.63 19.91
N GLY A 115 8.74 3.43 19.08
CA GLY A 115 9.31 4.00 17.86
C GLY A 115 9.55 3.00 16.72
N SER A 116 9.04 1.76 16.81
CA SER A 116 9.16 0.76 15.74
C SER A 116 8.08 0.91 14.67
N LEU A 117 8.39 0.56 13.43
CA LEU A 117 7.36 0.42 12.39
C LEU A 117 6.45 -0.76 12.73
N LYS A 118 5.14 -0.56 12.57
CA LYS A 118 4.14 -1.63 12.52
C LYS A 118 3.36 -1.55 11.21
N ILE A 119 3.44 -2.58 10.38
CA ILE A 119 2.69 -2.70 9.13
C ILE A 119 1.25 -3.06 9.47
N LEU A 120 0.32 -2.25 8.99
CA LEU A 120 -1.11 -2.35 9.32
C LEU A 120 -1.94 -2.95 8.18
N GLU A 121 -1.47 -2.79 6.94
CA GLU A 121 -2.09 -3.33 5.74
C GLU A 121 -1.10 -3.41 4.57
N HIS A 122 -1.45 -4.24 3.59
CA HIS A 122 -0.73 -4.37 2.32
C HIS A 122 -1.61 -3.83 1.19
N ASN A 123 -1.03 -3.06 0.30
CA ASN A 123 -1.63 -2.65 -0.96
C ASN A 123 -0.87 -3.36 -2.08
N ALA A 124 -1.31 -4.56 -2.43
CA ALA A 124 -0.63 -5.49 -3.36
C ALA A 124 -1.40 -5.67 -4.69
N ASP A 125 -2.58 -5.08 -4.81
CA ASP A 125 -3.36 -5.00 -6.03
C ASP A 125 -2.88 -3.84 -6.90
N SER A 126 -3.27 -2.62 -6.50
CA SER A 126 -3.15 -1.42 -7.32
C SER A 126 -2.74 -0.20 -6.47
N PRO A 127 -1.62 -0.24 -5.73
CA PRO A 127 -1.20 0.83 -4.83
C PRO A 127 -1.15 2.19 -5.54
N ALA A 128 -1.52 3.24 -4.80
CA ALA A 128 -1.42 4.62 -5.27
C ALA A 128 -0.04 5.21 -4.93
N GLY A 129 0.35 6.27 -5.64
CA GLY A 129 1.61 6.97 -5.38
C GLY A 129 2.85 6.25 -5.90
N THR A 130 2.72 5.14 -6.62
CA THR A 130 3.87 4.44 -7.21
C THR A 130 4.59 5.32 -8.24
N PHE A 131 3.88 6.18 -8.95
CA PHE A 131 4.45 7.13 -9.90
C PHE A 131 4.61 8.53 -9.27
N PHE A 132 3.58 8.98 -8.52
CA PHE A 132 3.54 10.34 -7.97
C PHE A 132 4.48 10.60 -6.79
N THR A 133 4.97 9.58 -6.09
CA THR A 133 5.92 9.80 -4.99
C THR A 133 7.22 10.45 -5.47
N SER A 134 7.73 10.06 -6.64
CA SER A 134 8.90 10.70 -7.25
C SER A 134 8.69 12.20 -7.49
N ILE A 135 7.52 12.58 -8.04
CA ILE A 135 7.16 13.97 -8.33
C ILE A 135 7.07 14.78 -7.04
N ILE A 136 6.44 14.20 -6.01
CA ILE A 136 6.32 14.81 -4.69
C ILE A 136 7.72 15.02 -4.12
N ASN A 137 8.53 13.97 -4.01
CA ASN A 137 9.85 14.05 -3.41
C ASN A 137 10.76 15.05 -4.15
N ASP A 138 10.78 15.04 -5.49
CA ASP A 138 11.55 16.02 -6.30
C ASP A 138 11.09 17.46 -6.06
N THR A 139 9.77 17.69 -5.98
CA THR A 139 9.20 19.02 -5.69
C THR A 139 9.62 19.52 -4.31
N TYR A 140 9.57 18.66 -3.29
CA TYR A 140 9.97 19.02 -1.93
C TYR A 140 11.50 19.18 -1.80
N LYS A 141 12.32 18.35 -2.46
CA LYS A 141 13.79 18.44 -2.40
C LYS A 141 14.28 19.80 -2.92
N LYS A 142 13.91 20.16 -4.16
CA LYS A 142 14.26 21.45 -4.78
C LYS A 142 13.89 22.63 -3.89
N HIS A 143 12.70 22.53 -3.29
CA HIS A 143 12.17 23.54 -2.42
C HIS A 143 12.92 23.69 -1.08
N VAL A 144 13.39 22.60 -0.48
CA VAL A 144 14.18 22.67 0.75
C VAL A 144 15.56 23.25 0.48
N GLU A 145 16.17 22.85 -0.62
CA GLU A 145 17.48 23.35 -1.05
C GLU A 145 17.45 24.87 -1.26
N ASP A 146 16.38 25.41 -1.85
CA ASP A 146 16.20 26.86 -2.03
C ASP A 146 16.06 27.65 -0.70
N GLN A 147 15.73 26.97 0.39
CA GLN A 147 15.28 27.60 1.65
C GLN A 147 16.24 27.44 2.81
N LEU A 148 17.22 26.56 2.68
CA LEU A 148 18.26 26.37 3.69
C LEU A 148 19.57 26.98 3.20
N ASP A 149 20.23 27.70 4.09
CA ASP A 149 21.56 28.27 3.82
C ASP A 149 22.65 27.18 3.78
N THR A 150 22.29 25.94 4.17
CA THR A 150 23.18 24.77 4.22
C THR A 150 22.61 23.66 3.37
N ALA A 151 23.44 23.10 2.49
CA ALA A 151 23.10 21.90 1.73
C ALA A 151 22.74 20.75 2.68
N LEU A 152 21.59 20.12 2.45
CA LEU A 152 21.24 18.89 3.13
C LEU A 152 21.88 17.71 2.39
N ASN A 153 22.63 16.88 3.11
CA ASN A 153 23.06 15.58 2.59
C ASN A 153 21.85 14.64 2.55
N ILE A 154 21.11 14.66 1.44
CA ILE A 154 19.95 13.80 1.20
C ILE A 154 20.38 12.64 0.32
N GLU A 155 20.06 11.42 0.73
CA GLU A 155 20.30 10.21 -0.05
C GLU A 155 19.13 9.99 -1.02
N ASP A 156 19.44 9.89 -2.31
CA ASP A 156 18.46 9.53 -3.33
C ASP A 156 18.08 8.05 -3.19
N LEU A 157 16.77 7.81 -3.03
CA LEU A 157 16.21 6.48 -3.06
C LEU A 157 15.70 6.16 -4.47
N PRO A 158 15.62 4.89 -4.87
CA PRO A 158 15.06 4.52 -6.17
C PRO A 158 13.70 5.15 -6.47
N ILE A 159 12.79 5.22 -5.48
CA ILE A 159 11.43 5.78 -5.64
C ILE A 159 11.42 7.27 -6.05
N ASP A 160 12.54 7.98 -5.88
CA ASP A 160 12.68 9.38 -6.28
C ASP A 160 12.78 9.54 -7.82
N SER A 161 13.03 8.45 -8.54
CA SER A 161 13.01 8.42 -10.00
C SER A 161 11.64 8.01 -10.55
N LYS A 162 11.10 8.79 -11.50
CA LYS A 162 9.89 8.42 -12.28
C LYS A 162 10.02 7.07 -12.99
N PHE A 163 11.25 6.67 -13.34
CA PHE A 163 11.51 5.39 -14.00
C PHE A 163 11.54 4.20 -13.04
N CYS A 164 11.61 4.39 -11.73
CA CYS A 164 11.62 3.28 -10.77
C CYS A 164 10.41 2.36 -10.93
N PHE A 165 9.22 2.95 -10.98
CA PHE A 165 7.99 2.19 -11.17
C PHE A 165 7.89 1.56 -12.57
N ILE A 166 8.30 2.27 -13.61
CA ILE A 166 8.29 1.77 -15.00
C ILE A 166 9.24 0.58 -15.15
N ASN A 167 10.46 0.69 -14.61
CA ASN A 167 11.44 -0.39 -14.59
C ASN A 167 10.92 -1.61 -13.82
N ALA A 168 10.13 -1.37 -12.77
CA ALA A 168 9.51 -2.47 -12.04
C ALA A 168 8.50 -3.24 -12.88
N LEU A 169 7.64 -2.53 -13.64
CA LEU A 169 6.71 -3.15 -14.60
C LEU A 169 7.45 -3.89 -15.73
N LEU A 170 8.51 -3.30 -16.28
CA LEU A 170 9.33 -3.92 -17.31
C LEU A 170 10.05 -5.18 -16.82
N HIS A 171 10.51 -5.20 -15.57
CA HIS A 171 11.10 -6.39 -14.97
C HIS A 171 10.06 -7.50 -14.74
N ALA A 172 8.85 -7.17 -14.29
CA ALA A 172 7.75 -8.13 -14.21
C ALA A 172 7.41 -8.72 -15.60
N TYR A 173 7.47 -7.90 -16.65
CA TYR A 173 7.31 -8.33 -18.03
C TYR A 173 8.42 -9.27 -18.51
N SER A 174 9.69 -8.93 -18.23
CA SER A 174 10.83 -9.75 -18.67
C SER A 174 10.86 -11.14 -18.06
N LEU A 175 10.44 -11.26 -16.79
CA LEU A 175 10.40 -12.55 -16.10
C LEU A 175 9.36 -13.53 -16.66
N ARG A 176 8.38 -13.01 -17.41
CA ARG A 176 7.38 -13.84 -18.11
C ARG A 176 7.85 -14.25 -19.51
N GLY A 177 9.17 -14.26 -19.72
CA GLY A 177 9.83 -14.67 -20.97
C GLY A 177 9.66 -13.69 -22.12
N LYS A 178 9.26 -12.44 -21.85
CA LYS A 178 8.99 -11.42 -22.87
C LYS A 178 10.17 -10.45 -23.00
N VAL A 179 10.75 -10.34 -24.19
CA VAL A 179 11.99 -9.57 -24.42
C VAL A 179 11.84 -8.36 -25.33
N LYS A 180 10.71 -8.21 -26.02
CA LYS A 180 10.43 -7.04 -26.86
C LYS A 180 9.98 -5.84 -26.03
N LYS A 181 10.11 -4.63 -26.58
CA LYS A 181 9.52 -3.43 -25.98
C LYS A 181 7.98 -3.61 -25.91
N PRO A 182 7.34 -3.53 -24.73
CA PRO A 182 5.91 -3.79 -24.60
C PRO A 182 5.07 -2.57 -24.97
N ASN A 183 3.89 -2.82 -25.54
CA ASN A 183 2.78 -1.88 -25.52
C ASN A 183 2.02 -2.01 -24.19
N PHE A 184 1.83 -0.88 -23.49
CA PHE A 184 1.21 -0.80 -22.18
C PHE A 184 -0.30 -0.53 -22.28
N LEU A 185 -1.05 -1.12 -21.36
CA LEU A 185 -2.43 -0.75 -21.09
C LEU A 185 -2.61 -0.56 -19.58
N ILE A 186 -3.13 0.59 -19.18
CA ILE A 186 -3.46 0.88 -17.79
C ILE A 186 -4.97 0.71 -17.64
N LEU A 187 -5.41 -0.35 -16.95
CA LEU A 187 -6.84 -0.62 -16.79
C LEU A 187 -7.47 0.35 -15.79
N GLN A 188 -8.55 0.99 -16.21
CA GLN A 188 -9.39 1.87 -15.41
C GLN A 188 -10.83 1.68 -15.86
N VAL A 189 -11.80 1.83 -14.94
CA VAL A 189 -13.21 1.83 -15.36
C VAL A 189 -13.52 3.11 -16.12
N ASN A 190 -14.31 3.00 -17.19
CA ASN A 190 -14.69 4.14 -18.01
C ASN A 190 -15.29 5.29 -17.17
N GLY A 191 -14.86 6.53 -17.44
CA GLY A 191 -15.26 7.72 -16.68
C GLY A 191 -14.73 7.79 -15.23
N LYS A 192 -13.98 6.78 -14.76
CA LYS A 192 -13.41 6.71 -13.39
C LYS A 192 -11.87 6.70 -13.40
N SER A 193 -11.25 7.01 -14.54
CA SER A 193 -9.78 7.06 -14.63
C SER A 193 -9.21 8.10 -13.68
N ASN A 194 -8.09 7.76 -13.05
CA ASN A 194 -7.42 8.64 -12.12
C ASN A 194 -6.22 9.35 -12.78
N LYS A 195 -5.85 10.52 -12.26
CA LYS A 195 -4.76 11.37 -12.74
C LYS A 195 -3.42 10.64 -12.81
N GLU A 196 -3.11 9.82 -11.80
CA GLU A 196 -1.86 9.03 -11.80
C GLU A 196 -1.79 8.06 -12.99
N SER A 197 -2.90 7.43 -13.36
CA SER A 197 -2.99 6.58 -14.55
C SER A 197 -2.83 7.37 -15.85
N ASN A 198 -3.49 8.52 -15.96
CA ASN A 198 -3.40 9.36 -17.16
C ASN A 198 -1.98 9.94 -17.32
N GLU A 199 -1.37 10.43 -16.25
CA GLU A 199 0.01 10.96 -16.28
C GLU A 199 1.05 9.88 -16.55
N LEU A 200 0.86 8.66 -16.01
CA LEU A 200 1.72 7.53 -16.34
C LEU A 200 1.67 7.20 -17.84
N ALA A 201 0.48 7.16 -18.45
CA ALA A 201 0.34 6.94 -19.89
C ALA A 201 1.02 8.06 -20.70
N SER A 202 0.75 9.32 -20.36
CA SER A 202 1.42 10.46 -21.01
C SER A 202 2.94 10.38 -20.89
N TYR A 203 3.46 10.03 -19.71
CA TYR A 203 4.90 9.90 -19.47
C TYR A 203 5.51 8.74 -20.25
N LEU A 204 4.86 7.57 -20.31
CA LEU A 204 5.30 6.43 -21.12
C LEU A 204 5.37 6.81 -22.61
N ASN A 205 4.33 7.48 -23.13
CA ASN A 205 4.27 7.93 -24.53
C ASN A 205 5.38 8.93 -24.87
N LEU A 206 5.65 9.90 -23.99
CA LEU A 206 6.75 10.85 -24.15
C LEU A 206 8.14 10.18 -24.13
N ASN A 207 8.26 9.03 -23.47
CA ASN A 207 9.50 8.24 -23.38
C ASN A 207 9.53 7.07 -24.39
N GLY A 208 8.73 7.18 -25.45
CA GLY A 208 8.77 6.30 -26.62
C GLY A 208 8.11 4.94 -26.46
N TYR A 209 7.36 4.69 -25.38
CA TYR A 209 6.49 3.52 -25.27
C TYR A 209 5.14 3.81 -25.91
N VAL A 210 4.41 2.78 -26.31
CA VAL A 210 3.01 2.92 -26.67
C VAL A 210 2.18 2.57 -25.44
N SER A 211 1.27 3.46 -25.03
CA SER A 211 0.45 3.24 -23.85
C SER A 211 -0.93 3.88 -23.93
N TRP A 212 -1.92 3.22 -23.31
CA TRP A 212 -3.30 3.70 -23.22
C TRP A 212 -3.87 3.51 -21.82
N VAL A 213 -4.92 4.28 -21.50
CA VAL A 213 -5.82 4.05 -20.36
C VAL A 213 -7.15 3.59 -20.95
N ALA A 214 -7.67 2.44 -20.52
CA ALA A 214 -8.88 1.85 -21.10
C ALA A 214 -9.67 0.99 -20.11
N ASP A 215 -10.95 0.80 -20.41
CA ASP A 215 -11.84 -0.11 -19.70
C ASP A 215 -11.64 -1.56 -20.15
N PRO A 216 -11.71 -2.57 -19.26
CA PRO A 216 -11.56 -3.98 -19.64
C PRO A 216 -12.56 -4.43 -20.71
N SER A 217 -13.76 -3.82 -20.76
CA SER A 217 -14.79 -4.14 -21.75
C SER A 217 -14.46 -3.66 -23.16
N GLU A 218 -13.50 -2.74 -23.31
CA GLU A 218 -13.01 -2.25 -24.61
C GLU A 218 -11.90 -3.14 -25.20
N LEU A 219 -11.49 -4.19 -24.48
CA LEU A 219 -10.46 -5.11 -24.93
C LEU A 219 -11.03 -6.20 -25.84
N GLU A 220 -10.29 -6.47 -26.90
CA GLU A 220 -10.54 -7.56 -27.82
C GLU A 220 -9.63 -8.74 -27.46
N PHE A 221 -10.21 -9.93 -27.36
CA PHE A 221 -9.49 -11.15 -27.00
C PHE A 221 -9.58 -12.14 -28.16
N ASN A 222 -8.67 -12.00 -29.11
CA ASN A 222 -8.52 -12.89 -30.27
C ASN A 222 -7.28 -13.79 -30.05
N ASP A 223 -6.46 -14.00 -31.09
CA ASP A 223 -5.16 -14.64 -30.95
C ASP A 223 -4.22 -13.88 -30.01
N GLN A 224 -4.40 -12.56 -29.93
CA GLN A 224 -3.72 -11.65 -29.01
C GLN A 224 -4.76 -10.78 -28.28
N VAL A 225 -4.33 -10.13 -27.20
CA VAL A 225 -5.13 -9.08 -26.55
C VAL A 225 -4.89 -7.77 -27.30
N SER A 226 -5.94 -7.11 -27.77
CA SER A 226 -5.84 -5.84 -28.49
C SER A 226 -6.75 -4.74 -27.94
N TYR A 227 -6.34 -3.50 -28.16
CA TYR A 227 -7.13 -2.29 -27.92
C TYR A 227 -7.06 -1.41 -29.17
N LYS A 228 -8.22 -1.08 -29.76
CA LYS A 228 -8.32 -0.29 -31.00
C LYS A 228 -7.39 -0.82 -32.11
N GLY A 229 -7.41 -2.13 -32.32
CA GLY A 229 -6.57 -2.82 -33.32
C GLY A 229 -5.07 -2.91 -32.99
N ASN A 230 -4.61 -2.42 -31.83
CA ASN A 230 -3.21 -2.50 -31.42
C ASN A 230 -3.00 -3.59 -30.37
N ILE A 231 -1.89 -4.31 -30.49
CA ILE A 231 -1.51 -5.38 -29.56
C ILE A 231 -1.21 -4.79 -28.18
N VAL A 232 -1.73 -5.40 -27.13
CA VAL A 232 -1.44 -5.09 -25.73
C VAL A 232 -0.54 -6.18 -25.15
N ASP A 233 0.65 -5.79 -24.70
CA ASP A 233 1.65 -6.72 -24.16
C ASP A 233 1.66 -6.76 -22.64
N LEU A 234 1.48 -5.60 -22.00
CA LEU A 234 1.56 -5.41 -20.55
C LEU A 234 0.37 -4.63 -20.03
N ILE A 235 -0.39 -5.23 -19.12
CA ILE A 235 -1.49 -4.60 -18.41
C ILE A 235 -1.05 -4.21 -17.00
N TRP A 236 -1.11 -2.92 -16.67
CA TRP A 236 -1.09 -2.44 -15.29
C TRP A 236 -2.51 -2.22 -14.80
N ASN A 237 -2.97 -3.03 -13.83
CA ASN A 237 -4.34 -2.95 -13.36
C ASN A 237 -4.50 -1.86 -12.30
N LYS A 238 -5.28 -0.82 -12.59
CA LYS A 238 -5.64 0.26 -11.63
C LYS A 238 -7.11 0.26 -11.23
N ILE A 239 -7.84 -0.81 -11.55
CA ILE A 239 -9.19 -1.07 -11.04
C ILE A 239 -9.03 -1.77 -9.70
N ASN A 240 -9.31 -1.03 -8.62
CA ASN A 240 -9.22 -1.51 -7.25
C ASN A 240 -10.22 -2.63 -6.93
N ILE A 241 -9.99 -3.36 -5.84
CA ILE A 241 -10.79 -4.52 -5.44
C ILE A 241 -12.29 -4.22 -5.23
N ASP A 242 -12.67 -3.10 -4.61
CA ASP A 242 -14.10 -2.82 -4.36
C ASP A 242 -14.83 -2.55 -5.67
N MET A 243 -14.26 -1.70 -6.53
CA MET A 243 -14.78 -1.45 -7.87
C MET A 243 -14.77 -2.72 -8.70
N TRP A 244 -13.74 -3.56 -8.56
CA TRP A 244 -13.67 -4.86 -9.22
C TRP A 244 -14.82 -5.77 -8.79
N ARG A 245 -15.06 -5.90 -7.49
CA ARG A 245 -16.15 -6.72 -6.96
C ARG A 245 -17.53 -6.15 -7.29
N MET A 246 -17.67 -4.83 -7.40
CA MET A 246 -18.94 -4.19 -7.77
C MET A 246 -19.24 -4.30 -9.27
N GLU A 247 -18.32 -3.88 -10.12
CA GLU A 247 -18.52 -3.82 -11.57
C GLU A 247 -18.57 -5.23 -12.20
N PHE A 248 -17.91 -6.21 -11.57
CA PHE A 248 -17.72 -7.55 -12.15
C PHE A 248 -18.44 -8.66 -11.37
N GLN A 249 -19.35 -8.27 -10.47
CA GLN A 249 -20.25 -9.16 -9.72
C GLN A 249 -21.07 -10.09 -10.62
N ASN A 250 -21.38 -9.64 -11.85
CA ASN A 250 -22.15 -10.39 -12.83
C ASN A 250 -21.28 -11.19 -13.82
N GLU A 251 -20.00 -11.40 -13.50
CA GLU A 251 -19.06 -12.19 -14.31
C GLU A 251 -19.10 -11.81 -15.81
N PRO A 252 -18.76 -10.55 -16.16
CA PRO A 252 -18.92 -10.08 -17.53
C PRO A 252 -18.13 -10.95 -18.52
N PRO A 253 -18.61 -11.16 -19.76
CA PRO A 253 -18.04 -12.15 -20.68
C PRO A 253 -16.54 -12.03 -20.95
N TRP A 254 -15.96 -10.84 -20.79
CA TRP A 254 -14.52 -10.61 -20.98
C TRP A 254 -13.66 -11.18 -19.84
N ILE A 255 -14.20 -11.44 -18.65
CA ILE A 255 -13.40 -11.88 -17.49
C ILE A 255 -12.76 -13.26 -17.75
N THR A 256 -13.55 -14.20 -18.30
CA THR A 256 -13.07 -15.53 -18.68
C THR A 256 -12.03 -15.44 -19.80
N LYS A 257 -12.22 -14.51 -20.74
CA LYS A 257 -11.26 -14.25 -21.83
C LYS A 257 -9.95 -13.66 -21.30
N LEU A 258 -10.00 -12.75 -20.31
CA LEU A 258 -8.82 -12.22 -19.64
C LEU A 258 -8.07 -13.31 -18.89
N ILE A 259 -8.77 -14.14 -18.11
CA ILE A 259 -8.21 -15.28 -17.40
C ILE A 259 -7.47 -16.20 -18.39
N GLU A 260 -8.11 -16.53 -19.51
CA GLU A 260 -7.51 -17.37 -20.55
C GLU A 260 -6.30 -16.72 -21.21
N ALA A 261 -6.37 -15.42 -21.51
CA ALA A 261 -5.26 -14.67 -22.10
C ALA A 261 -4.03 -14.62 -21.17
N ILE A 262 -4.24 -14.43 -19.87
CA ILE A 262 -3.17 -14.49 -18.86
C ILE A 262 -2.59 -15.91 -18.80
N ARG A 263 -3.45 -16.93 -18.69
CA ARG A 263 -3.03 -18.35 -18.59
C ARG A 263 -2.23 -18.81 -19.81
N LYS A 264 -2.58 -18.33 -21.00
CA LYS A 264 -1.86 -18.61 -22.27
C LYS A 264 -0.64 -17.70 -22.49
N GLY A 265 -0.32 -16.80 -21.56
CA GLY A 265 0.79 -15.86 -21.69
C GLY A 265 0.63 -14.88 -22.86
N LYS A 266 -0.60 -14.63 -23.32
CA LYS A 266 -0.90 -13.66 -24.39
C LYS A 266 -0.69 -12.22 -23.94
N VAL A 267 -0.82 -11.96 -22.63
CA VAL A 267 -0.60 -10.65 -22.01
C VAL A 267 0.06 -10.80 -20.64
N CYS A 268 0.89 -9.84 -20.26
CA CYS A 268 1.47 -9.73 -18.92
C CYS A 268 0.57 -8.84 -18.04
N HIS A 269 -0.24 -9.44 -17.17
CA HIS A 269 -1.05 -8.70 -16.20
C HIS A 269 -0.29 -8.46 -14.88
N VAL A 270 -0.08 -7.19 -14.51
CA VAL A 270 0.61 -6.77 -13.28
C VAL A 270 -0.36 -5.99 -12.40
N ASN A 271 -0.50 -6.30 -11.11
CA ASN A 271 -0.01 -7.51 -10.42
C ASN A 271 -0.81 -8.78 -10.80
N PRO A 272 -0.34 -9.99 -10.47
CA PRO A 272 -1.19 -11.17 -10.54
C PRO A 272 -2.39 -11.06 -9.58
N PHE A 273 -3.49 -11.75 -9.91
CA PHE A 273 -4.69 -11.78 -9.06
C PHE A 273 -4.45 -12.44 -7.70
N SER A 274 -3.45 -13.31 -7.57
CA SER A 274 -3.03 -13.84 -6.26
C SER A 274 -2.53 -12.74 -5.33
N ALA A 275 -1.80 -11.74 -5.81
CA ALA A 275 -1.39 -10.59 -5.00
C ALA A 275 -2.61 -9.77 -4.56
N ARG A 276 -3.58 -9.56 -5.46
CA ARG A 276 -4.84 -8.88 -5.14
C ARG A 276 -5.67 -9.64 -4.10
N TYR A 277 -6.04 -10.89 -4.37
CA TYR A 277 -7.02 -11.58 -3.53
C TYR A 277 -6.39 -12.16 -2.26
N ILE A 278 -5.14 -12.65 -2.32
CA ILE A 278 -4.52 -13.27 -1.15
C ILE A 278 -3.85 -12.21 -0.28
N VAL A 279 -3.03 -11.34 -0.87
CA VAL A 279 -2.12 -10.48 -0.09
C VAL A 279 -2.80 -9.19 0.38
N GLU A 280 -3.60 -8.54 -0.48
CA GLU A 280 -4.36 -7.34 -0.09
C GLU A 280 -5.55 -7.66 0.85
N ASN A 281 -5.98 -8.92 0.90
CA ASN A 281 -6.97 -9.34 1.89
C ASN A 281 -6.38 -9.22 3.29
N LYS A 282 -7.06 -8.49 4.18
CA LYS A 282 -6.62 -8.26 5.57
C LYS A 282 -6.41 -9.55 6.37
N LEU A 283 -7.01 -10.67 5.97
CA LEU A 283 -6.73 -11.99 6.57
C LEU A 283 -5.29 -12.48 6.32
N SER A 284 -4.57 -11.92 5.35
CA SER A 284 -3.13 -12.18 5.13
C SER A 284 -2.28 -11.75 6.33
N LEU A 285 -2.76 -10.81 7.15
CA LEU A 285 -2.10 -10.40 8.40
C LEU A 285 -2.30 -11.46 9.49
N SER A 286 -3.53 -11.98 9.65
CA SER A 286 -3.84 -12.94 10.71
C SER A 286 -3.35 -14.35 10.43
N ILE A 287 -3.36 -14.80 9.16
CA ILE A 287 -2.96 -16.17 8.82
C ILE A 287 -1.52 -16.48 9.28
N LEU A 288 -0.64 -15.48 9.26
CA LEU A 288 0.75 -15.58 9.70
C LEU A 288 0.90 -15.81 11.21
N HIS A 289 -0.16 -15.63 11.99
CA HIS A 289 -0.23 -15.93 13.42
C HIS A 289 -0.97 -17.24 13.72
N GLU A 290 -1.64 -17.86 12.75
CA GLU A 290 -2.42 -19.09 12.96
C GLU A 290 -1.50 -20.30 13.17
N GLU A 291 -1.83 -21.14 14.16
CA GLU A 291 -1.03 -22.32 14.51
C GLU A 291 -0.79 -23.26 13.32
N PHE A 292 -1.82 -23.46 12.49
CA PHE A 292 -1.72 -24.36 11.33
C PHE A 292 -0.78 -23.83 10.25
N TYR A 293 -0.55 -22.51 10.22
CA TYR A 293 0.34 -21.87 9.27
C TYR A 293 1.78 -21.78 9.81
N GLN A 294 1.99 -21.79 11.14
CA GLN A 294 3.32 -21.70 11.76
C GLN A 294 4.31 -22.75 11.24
N LYS A 295 3.84 -23.91 10.76
CA LYS A 295 4.67 -24.96 10.15
C LYS A 295 5.43 -24.51 8.90
N TYR A 296 4.95 -23.46 8.20
CA TYR A 296 5.57 -22.91 7.00
C TYR A 296 6.63 -21.84 7.29
N LEU A 297 6.74 -21.42 8.55
CA LEU A 297 7.62 -20.34 8.95
C LEU A 297 8.83 -20.88 9.72
N ASN A 298 10.01 -20.39 9.38
CA ASN A 298 11.22 -20.59 10.17
C ASN A 298 11.29 -19.59 11.35
N GLN A 299 12.30 -19.73 12.21
CA GLN A 299 12.45 -18.90 13.42
C GLN A 299 12.68 -17.42 13.10
N GLU A 300 13.44 -17.13 12.05
CA GLU A 300 13.74 -15.75 11.62
C GLU A 300 12.48 -15.08 11.05
N GLU A 301 11.73 -15.78 10.20
CA GLU A 301 10.46 -15.30 9.64
C GLU A 301 9.45 -14.99 10.76
N ARG A 302 9.33 -15.86 11.78
CA ARG A 302 8.49 -15.59 12.96
C ARG A 302 8.95 -14.35 13.73
N SER A 303 10.26 -14.14 13.87
CA SER A 303 10.82 -12.95 14.51
C SER A 303 10.46 -11.67 13.73
N ILE A 304 10.60 -11.71 12.40
CA ILE A 304 10.22 -10.61 11.51
C ILE A 304 8.73 -10.29 11.63
N ILE A 305 7.86 -11.30 11.59
CA ILE A 305 6.41 -11.15 11.76
C ILE A 305 6.08 -10.48 13.10
N ASN A 306 6.64 -10.98 14.21
CA ASN A 306 6.39 -10.42 15.54
C ASN A 306 6.92 -8.99 15.69
N SER A 307 8.01 -8.66 15.00
CA SER A 307 8.60 -7.33 14.99
C SER A 307 7.77 -6.34 14.16
N LEU A 308 7.36 -6.72 12.94
CA LEU A 308 6.71 -5.82 11.99
C LEU A 308 5.19 -5.77 12.11
N LEU A 309 4.52 -6.83 12.57
CA LEU A 309 3.06 -6.86 12.63
C LEU A 309 2.55 -6.59 14.05
N PRO A 310 1.40 -5.92 14.19
CA PRO A 310 0.57 -6.03 15.38
C PRO A 310 0.04 -7.46 15.50
N TRP A 311 -0.30 -7.90 16.71
CA TRP A 311 -0.99 -9.18 16.86
C TRP A 311 -2.33 -9.15 16.11
N ALA A 312 -2.67 -10.23 15.43
CA ALA A 312 -3.86 -10.34 14.60
C ALA A 312 -4.46 -11.74 14.62
N ALA A 313 -5.79 -11.84 14.46
CA ALA A 313 -6.52 -13.10 14.37
C ALA A 313 -7.79 -12.94 13.51
N LYS A 314 -8.21 -14.02 12.85
CA LYS A 314 -9.53 -14.07 12.20
C LYS A 314 -10.63 -14.35 13.23
N PHE A 315 -11.72 -13.58 13.17
CA PHE A 315 -12.92 -13.82 13.97
C PHE A 315 -13.51 -15.20 13.69
N GLU A 316 -13.70 -15.97 14.76
CA GLU A 316 -14.24 -17.34 14.68
C GLU A 316 -14.88 -17.71 16.03
N LYS A 317 -16.10 -18.27 15.99
CA LYS A 317 -16.85 -18.62 17.20
C LYS A 317 -16.14 -19.71 17.98
N LYS A 318 -16.12 -19.61 19.32
CA LYS A 318 -15.45 -20.56 20.23
C LYS A 318 -13.93 -20.70 20.02
N LYS A 319 -13.31 -19.82 19.23
CA LYS A 319 -11.86 -19.85 19.01
C LYS A 319 -11.13 -19.43 20.27
N ILE A 320 -10.17 -20.25 20.70
CA ILE A 320 -9.22 -19.90 21.75
C ILE A 320 -8.00 -19.28 21.08
N VAL A 321 -7.56 -18.13 21.60
CA VAL A 321 -6.40 -17.40 21.08
C VAL A 321 -5.38 -17.12 22.18
N ASN A 322 -4.11 -17.07 21.79
CA ASN A 322 -3.03 -16.62 22.64
C ASN A 322 -2.72 -15.15 22.34
N TYR A 323 -3.08 -14.26 23.26
CA TYR A 323 -2.69 -12.86 23.23
C TYR A 323 -1.78 -12.55 24.41
N SER A 324 -0.58 -12.04 24.13
CA SER A 324 0.43 -11.69 25.15
C SER A 324 0.74 -12.84 26.14
N GLY A 325 0.80 -14.08 25.65
CA GLY A 325 1.11 -15.26 26.46
C GLY A 325 -0.08 -15.85 27.22
N LYS A 326 -1.28 -15.28 27.08
CA LYS A 326 -2.51 -15.74 27.77
C LYS A 326 -3.50 -16.35 26.78
N TRP A 327 -3.84 -17.61 27.02
CA TRP A 327 -4.90 -18.32 26.31
C TRP A 327 -6.27 -17.95 26.86
N GLN A 328 -7.19 -17.57 25.97
CA GLN A 328 -8.58 -17.24 26.32
C GLN A 328 -9.48 -17.31 25.09
N GLU A 329 -10.79 -17.41 25.32
CA GLU A 329 -11.79 -17.35 24.27
C GLU A 329 -11.84 -15.95 23.63
N MET A 330 -11.84 -15.91 22.29
CA MET A 330 -11.81 -14.66 21.52
C MET A 330 -13.00 -13.75 21.85
N GLU A 331 -14.21 -14.30 21.99
CA GLU A 331 -15.41 -13.51 22.32
C GLU A 331 -15.23 -12.73 23.62
N LYS A 332 -14.66 -13.37 24.64
CA LYS A 332 -14.36 -12.72 25.91
C LYS A 332 -13.26 -11.68 25.77
N LEU A 333 -12.17 -12.02 25.08
CA LEU A 333 -11.05 -11.10 24.84
C LEU A 333 -11.48 -9.79 24.19
N VAL A 334 -12.31 -9.88 23.15
CA VAL A 334 -12.76 -8.73 22.37
C VAL A 334 -13.77 -7.87 23.13
N LYS A 335 -14.68 -8.51 23.89
CA LYS A 335 -15.70 -7.79 24.69
C LYS A 335 -15.08 -7.03 25.87
N ASP A 336 -14.13 -7.65 26.57
CA ASP A 336 -13.53 -7.10 27.79
C ASP A 336 -12.49 -6.00 27.52
N ASN A 337 -11.96 -5.90 26.29
CA ASN A 337 -10.81 -5.05 25.97
C ASN A 337 -11.01 -4.23 24.68
N GLN A 338 -12.20 -3.67 24.46
CA GLN A 338 -12.57 -2.93 23.25
C GLN A 338 -11.50 -1.91 22.77
N ASN A 339 -10.89 -1.16 23.69
CA ASN A 339 -9.90 -0.13 23.37
C ASN A 339 -8.57 -0.67 22.79
N LEU A 340 -8.31 -1.97 22.89
CA LEU A 340 -7.09 -2.59 22.35
C LEU A 340 -7.24 -3.03 20.89
N TRP A 341 -8.44 -2.95 20.33
CA TRP A 341 -8.77 -3.69 19.11
C TRP A 341 -9.19 -2.80 17.95
N VAL A 342 -8.88 -3.31 16.75
CA VAL A 342 -9.36 -2.84 15.46
C VAL A 342 -10.00 -4.01 14.74
N VAL A 343 -11.24 -3.85 14.28
CA VAL A 343 -11.90 -4.81 13.38
C VAL A 343 -11.76 -4.30 11.94
N LYS A 344 -11.38 -5.18 11.02
CA LYS A 344 -11.28 -4.83 9.59
C LYS A 344 -11.99 -5.85 8.69
N LYS A 345 -12.85 -5.38 7.79
CA LYS A 345 -13.44 -6.17 6.71
C LYS A 345 -12.35 -6.69 5.77
N HIS A 346 -12.51 -7.85 5.14
CA HIS A 346 -11.46 -8.51 4.32
C HIS A 346 -10.85 -7.59 3.27
N TYR A 347 -11.71 -6.86 2.58
CA TYR A 347 -11.38 -5.81 1.64
C TYR A 347 -12.14 -4.56 2.03
N ASP A 348 -11.51 -3.42 1.87
CA ASP A 348 -12.15 -2.12 1.98
C ASP A 348 -11.19 -1.06 1.48
N ILE A 349 -11.73 -0.07 0.78
CA ILE A 349 -10.99 1.08 0.31
C ILE A 349 -11.50 2.31 1.04
N ARG A 350 -10.56 3.18 1.42
CA ARG A 350 -10.82 4.43 2.15
C ARG A 350 -11.22 4.22 3.62
N GLY A 351 -10.99 3.03 4.18
CA GLY A 351 -11.07 2.80 5.62
C GLY A 351 -12.49 2.81 6.19
N GLU A 352 -13.52 2.61 5.36
CA GLU A 352 -14.91 2.51 5.78
C GLU A 352 -15.13 1.18 6.53
N GLY A 353 -14.51 0.10 6.05
CA GLY A 353 -14.46 -1.21 6.68
C GLY A 353 -13.38 -1.37 7.76
N VAL A 354 -12.94 -0.28 8.41
CA VAL A 354 -12.00 -0.29 9.54
C VAL A 354 -12.66 0.31 10.78
N PHE A 355 -12.77 -0.44 11.86
CA PHE A 355 -13.46 -0.04 13.08
C PHE A 355 -12.49 -0.07 14.25
N ILE A 356 -12.22 1.09 14.86
CA ILE A 356 -11.25 1.21 15.95
C ILE A 356 -12.03 1.27 17.26
N GLY A 357 -11.94 0.22 18.08
CA GLY A 357 -12.78 0.06 19.28
C GLY A 357 -12.63 1.21 20.27
N GLN A 358 -11.43 1.80 20.40
CA GLN A 358 -11.20 2.97 21.26
C GLN A 358 -12.08 4.19 20.93
N PHE A 359 -12.54 4.34 19.68
CA PHE A 359 -13.29 5.51 19.22
C PHE A 359 -14.76 5.21 18.94
N LEU A 360 -15.26 4.07 19.41
CA LEU A 360 -16.65 3.65 19.26
C LEU A 360 -17.33 3.57 20.62
N SER A 361 -18.64 3.79 20.65
CA SER A 361 -19.45 3.44 21.82
C SER A 361 -19.49 1.93 22.01
N LYS A 362 -19.89 1.49 23.21
CA LYS A 362 -20.02 0.05 23.50
C LYS A 362 -21.05 -0.64 22.60
N MET A 363 -22.17 0.03 22.32
CA MET A 363 -23.24 -0.49 21.46
C MET A 363 -22.77 -0.68 20.02
N GLU A 364 -22.15 0.35 19.42
CA GLU A 364 -21.59 0.26 18.07
C GLU A 364 -20.54 -0.85 17.97
N TRP A 365 -19.67 -0.96 18.96
CA TRP A 365 -18.64 -2.00 19.00
C TRP A 365 -19.24 -3.41 19.06
N ASP A 366 -20.24 -3.63 19.91
CA ASP A 366 -20.88 -4.94 20.05
C ASP A 366 -21.61 -5.36 18.74
N ASP A 367 -22.22 -4.42 18.01
CA ASP A 367 -22.82 -4.66 16.69
C ASP A 367 -21.77 -5.04 15.64
N ILE A 368 -20.66 -4.30 15.58
CA ILE A 368 -19.54 -4.58 14.67
C ILE A 368 -18.90 -5.94 14.98
N VAL A 369 -18.72 -6.27 16.26
CA VAL A 369 -18.17 -7.55 16.69
C VAL A 369 -19.09 -8.69 16.30
N LYS A 370 -20.41 -8.53 16.44
CA LYS A 370 -21.40 -9.51 15.99
C LYS A 370 -21.27 -9.76 14.48
N GLU A 371 -21.27 -8.70 13.66
CA GLU A 371 -21.06 -8.80 12.20
C GLU A 371 -19.70 -9.48 11.89
N ALA A 372 -18.66 -9.16 12.64
CA ALA A 372 -17.32 -9.71 12.46
C ALA A 372 -17.25 -11.23 12.69
N PHE A 373 -17.96 -11.76 13.69
CA PHE A 373 -18.08 -13.21 13.91
C PHE A 373 -18.89 -13.94 12.83
N GLU A 374 -19.87 -13.26 12.22
CA GLU A 374 -20.67 -13.83 11.13
C GLU A 374 -19.88 -13.90 9.82
N ASN A 375 -19.03 -12.90 9.55
CA ASN A 375 -18.30 -12.78 8.29
C ASN A 375 -16.81 -13.19 8.38
N GLY A 376 -16.33 -13.53 9.57
CA GLY A 376 -14.93 -13.91 9.80
C GLY A 376 -13.94 -12.80 9.47
N TYR A 377 -14.19 -11.58 9.96
CA TYR A 377 -13.32 -10.42 9.75
C TYR A 377 -11.97 -10.54 10.46
N LEU A 378 -11.08 -9.58 10.20
CA LEU A 378 -9.81 -9.45 10.90
C LEU A 378 -10.03 -8.73 12.24
N LEU A 379 -9.52 -9.31 13.32
CA LEU A 379 -9.20 -8.63 14.58
C LEU A 379 -7.71 -8.29 14.58
N GLN A 380 -7.36 -7.04 14.89
CA GLN A 380 -5.96 -6.59 14.97
C GLN A 380 -5.76 -5.73 16.21
N GLU A 381 -4.59 -5.85 16.85
CA GLU A 381 -4.16 -4.96 17.92
C GLU A 381 -4.06 -3.49 17.42
N TYR A 382 -4.63 -2.57 18.20
CA TYR A 382 -4.56 -1.15 17.91
C TYR A 382 -3.14 -0.61 18.13
N ILE A 383 -2.57 0.00 17.09
CA ILE A 383 -1.30 0.70 17.17
C ILE A 383 -1.56 2.21 17.21
N LYS A 384 -1.18 2.84 18.32
CA LYS A 384 -1.19 4.29 18.44
C LYS A 384 0.00 4.89 17.66
N PRO A 385 -0.24 5.64 16.58
CA PRO A 385 0.84 6.26 15.80
C PRO A 385 1.57 7.33 16.60
N LEU A 386 2.82 7.61 16.22
CA LEU A 386 3.46 8.87 16.55
C LEU A 386 2.74 10.03 15.85
N VAL A 387 2.82 11.20 16.49
CA VAL A 387 2.34 12.45 15.92
C VAL A 387 3.52 13.25 15.37
N PHE A 388 3.27 14.05 14.34
CA PHE A 388 4.27 14.88 13.69
C PHE A 388 3.81 16.34 13.70
N PRO A 389 4.66 17.30 14.09
CA PRO A 389 4.34 18.72 14.01
C PRO A 389 4.33 19.13 12.54
N THR A 390 3.17 19.56 12.06
CA THR A 390 2.95 19.98 10.67
C THR A 390 2.64 21.46 10.59
N LEU A 391 3.12 22.10 9.53
CA LEU A 391 2.72 23.45 9.15
C LEU A 391 1.55 23.37 8.15
N LYS A 392 0.41 23.98 8.48
CA LYS A 392 -0.80 24.02 7.64
C LYS A 392 -1.22 25.47 7.36
N ASP A 393 -1.60 25.76 6.12
CA ASP A 393 -2.21 27.02 5.63
C ASP A 393 -1.32 28.29 5.66
N ASP A 394 -1.88 29.41 5.20
CA ASP A 394 -1.25 30.75 5.13
C ASP A 394 -0.97 31.34 6.53
N SER A 395 -1.50 30.72 7.58
CA SER A 395 -1.16 30.98 8.98
C SER A 395 -0.36 29.80 9.53
N ILE A 396 0.89 30.01 9.96
CA ILE A 396 1.73 28.93 10.47
C ILE A 396 1.18 28.37 11.81
N VAL A 397 0.22 27.47 11.73
CA VAL A 397 -0.33 26.73 12.88
C VAL A 397 0.35 25.38 12.94
N GLU A 398 1.12 25.15 14.00
CA GLU A 398 1.72 23.86 14.29
C GLU A 398 0.63 22.92 14.82
N ARG A 399 0.42 21.79 14.14
CA ARG A 399 -0.50 20.74 14.61
C ARG A 399 0.22 19.40 14.69
N GLU A 400 -0.01 18.70 15.78
CA GLU A 400 0.38 17.30 15.93
C GLU A 400 -0.60 16.42 15.14
N LEU A 401 -0.15 15.92 13.98
CA LEU A 401 -0.94 15.03 13.13
C LEU A 401 -0.41 13.60 13.23
N ASN A 402 -1.33 12.63 13.24
CA ASN A 402 -0.95 11.23 13.07
C ASN A 402 -0.31 11.07 11.69
N PHE A 403 0.79 10.32 11.60
CA PHE A 403 1.42 10.04 10.31
C PHE A 403 1.67 8.56 10.06
N SER A 404 1.61 8.17 8.79
CA SER A 404 2.01 6.86 8.31
C SER A 404 3.44 6.85 7.80
N LEU A 405 4.05 5.68 7.77
CA LEU A 405 5.26 5.41 7.00
C LEU A 405 4.94 4.25 6.07
N ASP A 406 4.85 4.56 4.78
CA ASP A 406 4.42 3.61 3.76
C ASP A 406 5.66 3.13 2.98
N CYS A 407 5.91 1.82 2.94
CA CYS A 407 7.07 1.24 2.26
C CYS A 407 6.69 0.82 0.83
N PHE A 408 7.31 1.43 -0.19
CA PHE A 408 7.15 1.00 -1.59
C PHE A 408 8.07 -0.18 -1.88
N MET A 409 7.47 -1.33 -2.18
CA MET A 409 8.14 -2.59 -2.41
C MET A 409 7.93 -3.03 -3.86
N PHE A 410 8.97 -2.93 -4.69
CA PHE A 410 8.92 -3.37 -6.08
C PHE A 410 9.89 -4.53 -6.31
N ASN A 411 9.38 -5.61 -6.89
CA ASN A 411 10.13 -6.81 -7.28
C ASN A 411 11.00 -7.38 -6.15
N GLY A 412 10.45 -7.48 -4.95
CA GLY A 412 11.17 -7.99 -3.78
C GLY A 412 12.06 -6.98 -3.06
N LYS A 413 12.12 -5.72 -3.52
CA LYS A 413 13.04 -4.70 -3.00
C LYS A 413 12.34 -3.45 -2.48
N LEU A 414 12.80 -2.94 -1.34
CA LEU A 414 12.38 -1.63 -0.83
C LEU A 414 12.97 -0.52 -1.71
N GLN A 415 12.09 0.23 -2.37
CA GLN A 415 12.44 1.32 -3.28
C GLN A 415 12.43 2.68 -2.60
N GLY A 416 11.70 2.80 -1.48
CA GLY A 416 11.65 3.99 -0.65
C GLY A 416 10.32 4.13 0.05
N PHE A 417 10.01 5.35 0.48
CA PHE A 417 8.90 5.60 1.39
C PHE A 417 7.93 6.67 0.87
N GLY A 418 6.69 6.56 1.31
CA GLY A 418 5.71 7.64 1.32
C GLY A 418 5.21 7.90 2.74
N SER A 419 4.53 9.01 2.93
CA SER A 419 3.84 9.29 4.18
C SER A 419 2.53 10.02 3.93
N LYS A 420 1.56 9.74 4.78
CA LYS A 420 0.30 10.45 4.91
C LYS A 420 0.24 11.05 6.30
N VAL A 421 -0.27 12.28 6.42
CA VAL A 421 -0.58 12.91 7.71
C VAL A 421 -2.08 13.17 7.80
N SER A 422 -2.67 13.05 8.99
CA SER A 422 -4.10 13.31 9.21
C SER A 422 -4.37 13.83 10.62
N ALA A 423 -5.32 14.76 10.74
CA ALA A 423 -5.87 15.19 12.03
C ALA A 423 -6.84 14.16 12.62
N HIS A 424 -7.31 13.22 11.81
CA HIS A 424 -8.23 12.17 12.24
C HIS A 424 -7.49 10.94 12.75
N HIS A 425 -8.18 10.14 13.57
CA HIS A 425 -7.64 8.91 14.14
C HIS A 425 -7.28 7.84 13.08
N LYS A 426 -7.97 7.88 11.93
CA LYS A 426 -7.60 7.13 10.73
C LYS A 426 -6.73 8.03 9.85
N VAL A 427 -5.49 7.62 9.60
CA VAL A 427 -4.63 8.29 8.62
C VAL A 427 -5.07 7.87 7.22
N ASN A 428 -6.12 8.53 6.74
CA ASN A 428 -6.62 8.39 5.39
C ASN A 428 -6.60 9.75 4.69
N ILE A 429 -6.01 9.78 3.49
CA ILE A 429 -6.04 10.95 2.61
C ILE A 429 -7.49 11.41 2.38
N PHE A 430 -8.45 10.49 2.20
CA PHE A 430 -9.83 10.85 1.85
C PHE A 430 -10.65 11.54 2.96
N GLN A 431 -10.13 11.60 4.19
CA GLN A 431 -10.77 12.24 5.34
C GLN A 431 -9.86 13.34 5.90
N GLY A 432 -9.45 14.31 5.07
CA GLY A 432 -8.67 15.47 5.51
C GLY A 432 -7.18 15.19 5.75
N GLY A 433 -6.64 14.10 5.21
CA GLY A 433 -5.21 13.80 5.26
C GLY A 433 -4.43 14.36 4.07
N ALA A 434 -3.14 14.66 4.25
CA ALA A 434 -2.24 15.18 3.21
C ALA A 434 -1.08 14.21 2.97
N LYS A 435 -0.51 14.22 1.77
CA LYS A 435 0.75 13.52 1.49
C LYS A 435 1.92 14.34 2.03
N MET A 436 2.87 13.66 2.66
CA MET A 436 4.10 14.23 3.19
C MET A 436 5.28 13.54 2.51
N ALA A 437 6.27 14.33 2.08
CA ALA A 437 7.50 13.79 1.52
C ALA A 437 8.32 13.07 2.61
N VAL A 438 8.97 11.98 2.23
CA VAL A 438 9.88 11.23 3.10
C VAL A 438 11.24 11.19 2.46
N LEU A 439 12.22 11.81 3.11
CA LEU A 439 13.60 11.90 2.63
C LEU A 439 14.53 11.16 3.58
N VAL A 440 15.61 10.57 3.06
CA VAL A 440 16.63 9.91 3.90
C VAL A 440 17.81 10.85 4.05
N ARG A 441 18.19 11.12 5.30
CA ARG A 441 19.39 11.90 5.59
C ARG A 441 20.62 11.01 5.45
N GLY A 442 21.55 11.40 4.57
CA GLY A 442 22.85 10.77 4.43
C GLY A 442 23.68 10.83 5.73
N GLU A 443 24.66 9.94 5.84
CA GLU A 443 25.67 10.04 6.91
C GLU A 443 26.59 11.21 6.54
N ASN A 444 26.80 12.16 7.46
CA ASN A 444 27.89 13.12 7.29
C ASN A 444 29.19 12.33 7.46
N ASP A 445 30.06 12.36 6.46
CA ASP A 445 31.43 11.88 6.62
C ASP A 445 32.07 12.72 7.73
N SER A 446 32.33 12.08 8.88
CA SER A 446 33.02 12.66 10.02
C SER A 446 34.52 12.58 9.85
#